data_AF-A0A7C5PB08-F1
#
_entry.id   AF-A0A7C5PB08-F1
#
_cell.length_a   1.000
_cell.length_b   1.000
_cell.length_c   1.000
_cell.angle_alpha   90.00
_cell.angle_beta   90.00
_cell.angle_gamma   90.00
#
_symmetry.space_group_name_H-M   'P 1'
#
loop_
_entity.id
_entity.type
_entity.pdbx_description
1 polymer ?
#
loop_
_entity_poly.entity_id
_entity_poly.type
_entity_poly.pdbx_seq_one_letter_code
_entity_poly.pdbx_strand_id
1 'polypeptide(L)'
;MALLIGAAGQMWAANPSSVSEFYTEPPLYHSTPDPKKEKHFGDVGVTGLKVRIYPGVVIKVEETVPGTPADGKFAKGDVITGVNGVALKGRNPYVVLGEALTAAEAKDGKLVFEVEGKKPVTVVIPALGAYSATWPLHCQKSQAIIRGAAACYARTLEYAGGSHTDRDKERHGIGGALACLFLLSTGDDQYLPRVKSYFDELG
;
A
#
# COMPACT_ATOMS: atom_id res chain seq x y z
N MET A 1 -9.34 -60.26 -7.48
CA MET A 1 -10.08 -58.99 -7.28
C MET A 1 -9.41 -58.25 -6.13
N ALA A 2 -8.84 -57.08 -6.43
CA ALA A 2 -8.18 -56.02 -5.62
C ALA A 2 -7.49 -56.38 -4.27
N LEU A 3 -6.16 -56.29 -4.12
CA LEU A 3 -5.31 -55.08 -3.90
C LEU A 3 -5.57 -54.33 -2.59
N LEU A 4 -4.64 -54.41 -1.63
CA LEU A 4 -4.42 -53.40 -0.59
C LEU A 4 -2.92 -53.27 -0.32
N ILE A 5 -2.28 -52.31 -1.00
CA ILE A 5 -0.94 -51.83 -0.70
C ILE A 5 -1.11 -50.74 0.35
N GLY A 6 -0.55 -50.95 1.54
CA GLY A 6 -0.52 -49.92 2.59
C GLY A 6 0.48 -48.83 2.22
N ALA A 7 -0.02 -47.67 1.79
CA ALA A 7 0.79 -46.46 1.67
C ALA A 7 0.88 -45.79 3.04
N ALA A 8 2.05 -45.86 3.68
CA ALA A 8 2.37 -45.03 4.82
C ALA A 8 2.35 -43.56 4.37
N GLY A 9 1.43 -42.78 4.93
CA GLY A 9 1.29 -41.36 4.66
C GLY A 9 2.54 -40.61 5.11
N GLN A 10 3.26 -40.05 4.16
CA GLN A 10 4.24 -39.01 4.44
C GLN A 10 3.46 -37.71 4.64
N MET A 11 3.05 -37.45 5.88
CA MET A 11 2.61 -36.11 6.26
C MET A 11 3.79 -35.16 6.02
N TRP A 12 3.63 -34.24 5.07
CA TRP A 12 4.51 -33.07 4.98
C TRP A 12 4.33 -32.26 6.26
N ALA A 13 5.19 -32.51 7.25
CA ALA A 13 5.41 -31.58 8.33
C ALA A 13 6.00 -30.32 7.69
N ALA A 14 5.22 -29.22 7.70
CA ALA A 14 5.75 -27.91 7.39
C ALA A 14 6.94 -27.68 8.32
N ASN A 15 8.13 -27.52 7.75
CA ASN A 15 9.31 -27.13 8.50
C ASN A 15 8.95 -25.86 9.29
N PRO A 16 9.17 -25.78 10.61
CA PRO A 16 8.95 -24.55 11.36
C PRO A 16 9.82 -23.48 10.69
N SER A 17 9.17 -22.56 9.99
CA SER A 17 9.82 -21.61 9.13
C SER A 17 10.59 -20.63 10.01
N SER A 18 11.85 -20.33 9.69
CA SER A 18 12.68 -19.33 10.39
C SER A 18 12.05 -17.93 10.46
N VAL A 19 10.90 -17.74 9.82
CA VAL A 19 10.00 -16.60 9.96
C VAL A 19 9.46 -16.51 11.39
N SER A 20 9.04 -17.62 12.02
CA SER A 20 8.44 -17.59 13.36
C SER A 20 9.44 -17.28 14.49
N GLU A 21 10.73 -17.50 14.28
CA GLU A 21 11.77 -17.22 15.29
C GLU A 21 12.17 -15.75 15.36
N PHE A 22 12.05 -15.01 14.25
CA PHE A 22 12.40 -13.59 14.21
C PHE A 22 11.28 -12.70 14.74
N TYR A 23 10.03 -13.02 14.41
CA TYR A 23 8.88 -12.22 14.81
C TYR A 23 8.42 -12.58 16.22
N THR A 24 8.11 -11.57 17.02
CA THR A 24 7.58 -11.75 18.39
C THR A 24 6.17 -12.31 18.41
N GLU A 25 5.47 -12.21 17.28
CA GLU A 25 4.11 -12.70 17.08
C GLU A 25 4.07 -13.65 15.88
N PRO A 26 3.20 -14.66 15.89
CA PRO A 26 3.06 -15.56 14.77
C PRO A 26 2.66 -14.77 13.51
N PRO A 27 3.29 -15.03 12.36
CA PRO A 27 3.01 -14.30 11.13
C PRO A 27 1.56 -14.52 10.70
N LEU A 28 0.77 -13.44 10.67
CA LEU A 28 -0.65 -13.50 10.29
C LEU A 28 -0.86 -13.65 8.78
N TYR A 29 0.08 -13.15 7.97
CA TYR A 29 -0.05 -13.11 6.52
C TYR A 29 1.06 -13.91 5.84
N HIS A 30 0.72 -14.59 4.75
CA HIS A 30 1.72 -15.22 3.88
C HIS A 30 2.73 -14.20 3.31
N SER A 31 2.31 -12.95 3.16
CA SER A 31 3.13 -11.85 2.68
C SER A 31 4.13 -11.31 3.71
N THR A 32 4.11 -11.80 4.95
CA THR A 32 5.06 -11.40 6.01
C THR A 32 6.50 -11.56 5.50
N PRO A 33 7.38 -10.54 5.64
CA PRO A 33 8.73 -10.61 5.11
C PRO A 33 9.52 -11.78 5.70
N ASP A 34 10.26 -12.50 4.87
CA ASP A 34 11.23 -13.50 5.33
C ASP A 34 12.50 -12.76 5.79
N PRO A 35 12.94 -12.90 7.05
CA PRO A 35 14.14 -12.23 7.57
C PRO A 35 15.42 -12.53 6.78
N LYS A 36 15.46 -13.60 5.99
CA LYS A 36 16.65 -13.97 5.20
C LYS A 36 16.66 -13.38 3.79
N LYS A 37 15.55 -12.77 3.34
CA LYS A 37 15.39 -12.34 1.96
C LYS A 37 15.19 -10.83 1.87
N GLU A 38 15.69 -10.27 0.78
CA GLU A 38 15.28 -8.95 0.35
C GLU A 38 13.86 -9.01 -0.23
N LYS A 39 13.06 -7.97 0.04
CA LYS A 39 11.71 -7.84 -0.49
C LYS A 39 11.41 -6.39 -0.82
N HIS A 40 10.87 -6.16 -2.01
CA HIS A 40 10.32 -4.87 -2.37
C HIS A 40 9.11 -4.57 -1.49
N PHE A 41 9.10 -3.40 -0.83
CA PHE A 41 7.96 -2.91 -0.07
C PHE A 41 7.08 -2.02 -0.95
N GLY A 42 7.71 -1.10 -1.69
CA GLY A 42 7.03 -0.07 -2.48
C GLY A 42 6.80 1.20 -1.66
N ASP A 43 5.67 1.86 -1.89
CA ASP A 43 5.27 3.09 -1.21
C ASP A 43 4.68 2.82 0.18
N VAL A 44 5.06 3.66 1.16
CA VAL A 44 4.47 3.67 2.50
C VAL A 44 3.21 4.54 2.50
N GLY A 45 2.08 3.95 2.09
CA GLY A 45 0.78 4.63 2.08
C GLY A 45 0.78 5.95 1.30
N VAL A 46 0.11 6.97 1.82
CA VAL A 46 0.00 8.30 1.17
C VAL A 46 1.21 9.22 1.45
N THR A 47 2.26 8.72 2.09
CA THR A 47 3.41 9.55 2.45
C THR A 47 4.28 9.92 1.24
N GLY A 48 4.28 9.08 0.21
CA GLY A 48 5.22 9.18 -0.92
C GLY A 48 6.65 8.76 -0.57
N LEU A 49 6.84 8.06 0.55
CA LEU A 49 8.10 7.44 0.93
C LEU A 49 8.18 6.04 0.32
N LYS A 50 9.21 5.76 -0.49
CA LYS A 50 9.46 4.42 -1.02
C LYS A 50 10.55 3.72 -0.24
N VAL A 51 10.29 2.48 0.13
CA VAL A 51 11.21 1.69 0.94
C VAL A 51 11.39 0.29 0.40
N ARG A 52 12.44 -0.35 0.89
CA ARG A 52 12.75 -1.75 0.64
C ARG A 52 13.12 -2.44 1.94
N ILE A 53 12.77 -3.71 2.03
CA ILE A 53 13.12 -4.57 3.15
C ILE A 53 14.35 -5.39 2.76
N TYR A 54 15.42 -5.28 3.55
CA TYR A 54 16.64 -6.06 3.43
C TYR A 54 16.69 -7.19 4.47
N PRO A 55 17.61 -8.16 4.33
CA PRO A 55 17.81 -9.21 5.33
C PRO A 55 17.96 -8.64 6.75
N GLY A 56 17.38 -9.34 7.72
CA GLY A 56 17.17 -8.85 9.09
C GLY A 56 15.92 -7.97 9.25
N VAL A 57 15.06 -7.91 8.23
CA VAL A 57 13.87 -7.05 8.17
C VAL A 57 14.26 -5.57 8.36
N VAL A 58 15.37 -5.18 7.74
CA VAL A 58 15.89 -3.81 7.79
C VAL A 58 15.21 -2.98 6.71
N ILE A 59 14.46 -1.95 7.11
CA ILE A 59 13.77 -1.06 6.18
C ILE A 59 14.70 0.07 5.77
N LYS A 60 14.98 0.21 4.48
CA LYS A 60 15.75 1.32 3.93
C LYS A 60 14.96 2.14 2.94
N VAL A 61 15.16 3.45 2.98
CA VAL A 61 14.57 4.39 2.02
C VAL A 61 15.24 4.24 0.66
N GLU A 62 14.43 4.05 -0.39
CA GLU A 62 14.91 4.04 -1.78
C GLU A 62 14.82 5.45 -2.38
N GLU A 63 13.67 6.10 -2.22
CA GLU A 63 13.39 7.44 -2.74
C GLU A 63 12.19 8.07 -2.04
N THR A 64 12.02 9.37 -2.26
CA THR A 64 10.80 10.13 -1.91
C THR A 64 10.20 10.69 -3.19
N VAL A 65 8.89 10.57 -3.35
CA VAL A 65 8.20 11.04 -4.56
C VAL A 65 8.05 12.57 -4.50
N PRO A 66 8.41 13.32 -5.56
CA PRO A 66 8.26 14.77 -5.59
C PRO A 66 6.81 15.23 -5.36
N GLY A 67 6.63 16.31 -4.60
CA GLY A 67 5.32 16.90 -4.31
C GLY A 67 4.47 16.12 -3.29
N THR A 68 5.03 15.11 -2.64
CA THR A 68 4.35 14.31 -1.60
C THR A 68 4.75 14.72 -0.18
N PRO A 69 4.03 14.27 0.87
CA PRO A 69 4.36 14.60 2.26
C PRO A 69 5.79 14.28 2.72
N ALA A 70 6.43 13.27 2.12
CA ALA A 70 7.80 12.84 2.44
C ALA A 70 8.87 13.49 1.56
N ASP A 71 8.50 14.31 0.57
CA ASP A 71 9.41 14.89 -0.40
C ASP A 71 10.57 15.65 0.27
N GLY A 72 11.80 15.26 -0.07
CA GLY A 72 13.05 15.84 0.45
C GLY A 72 13.33 15.59 1.94
N LYS A 73 12.49 14.83 2.66
CA LYS A 73 12.65 14.60 4.10
C LYS A 73 13.58 13.45 4.45
N PHE A 74 13.78 12.53 3.51
CA PHE A 74 14.62 11.35 3.68
C PHE A 74 15.71 11.32 2.62
N ALA A 75 16.87 10.79 2.99
CA ALA A 75 17.95 10.47 2.09
C ALA A 75 17.86 8.99 1.69
N LYS A 76 18.25 8.68 0.45
CA LYS A 76 18.38 7.30 0.00
C LYS A 76 19.36 6.54 0.91
N GLY A 77 18.95 5.37 1.38
CA GLY A 77 19.72 4.52 2.28
C GLY A 77 19.46 4.74 3.77
N ASP A 78 18.67 5.77 4.15
CA ASP A 78 18.21 5.95 5.53
C ASP A 78 17.54 4.67 6.05
N VAL A 79 17.88 4.25 7.27
CA VAL A 79 17.32 3.05 7.91
C VAL A 79 16.21 3.45 8.86
N ILE A 80 14.98 3.04 8.56
CA ILE A 80 13.82 3.28 9.43
C ILE A 80 13.77 2.19 10.50
N THR A 81 13.82 2.60 11.76
CA THR A 81 13.84 1.68 12.92
C THR A 81 12.52 1.67 13.68
N GLY A 82 11.65 2.65 13.46
CA GLY A 82 10.36 2.77 14.12
C GLY A 82 9.43 3.79 13.45
N VAL A 83 8.20 3.82 13.93
CA VAL A 83 7.27 4.93 13.68
C VAL A 83 6.42 5.20 14.92
N ASN A 84 6.19 6.47 15.24
CA ASN A 84 5.36 6.93 16.36
C ASN A 84 5.74 6.28 17.71
N GLY A 85 7.04 6.09 17.95
CA GLY A 85 7.56 5.43 19.16
C GLY A 85 7.44 3.90 19.16
N VAL A 86 6.91 3.29 18.10
CA VAL A 86 6.83 1.83 17.97
C VAL A 86 8.02 1.33 17.15
N ALA A 87 8.87 0.51 17.77
CA ALA A 87 10.01 -0.10 17.10
C ALA A 87 9.58 -1.20 16.10
N LEU A 88 10.28 -1.28 14.97
CA LEU A 88 10.02 -2.28 13.92
C LEU A 88 10.70 -3.64 14.19
N LYS A 89 11.72 -3.67 15.05
CA LYS A 89 12.50 -4.87 15.33
C LYS A 89 11.60 -6.01 15.83
N GLY A 90 11.68 -7.17 15.18
CA GLY A 90 10.90 -8.35 15.53
C GLY A 90 9.40 -8.24 15.24
N ARG A 91 8.96 -7.22 14.49
CA ARG A 91 7.54 -7.02 14.13
C ARG A 91 7.36 -6.99 12.62
N ASN A 92 6.17 -7.35 12.16
CA ASN A 92 5.85 -7.26 10.74
C ASN A 92 5.75 -5.77 10.34
N PRO A 93 6.65 -5.26 9.47
CA PRO A 93 6.70 -3.84 9.16
C PRO A 93 5.46 -3.34 8.41
N TYR A 94 4.77 -4.19 7.64
CA TYR A 94 3.53 -3.81 6.97
C TYR A 94 2.43 -3.47 7.99
N VAL A 95 2.34 -4.25 9.07
CA VAL A 95 1.34 -4.06 10.12
C VAL A 95 1.66 -2.80 10.90
N VAL A 96 2.88 -2.66 11.41
CA VAL A 96 3.29 -1.50 12.22
C VAL A 96 3.12 -0.18 11.46
N LEU A 97 3.58 -0.13 10.19
CA LEU A 97 3.45 1.08 9.38
C LEU A 97 1.98 1.35 9.00
N GLY A 98 1.19 0.32 8.69
CA GLY A 98 -0.23 0.46 8.38
C GLY A 98 -1.09 0.92 9.55
N GLU A 99 -0.81 0.42 10.75
CA GLU A 99 -1.45 0.87 12.00
C GLU A 99 -1.09 2.31 12.32
N ALA A 100 0.19 2.68 12.20
CA ALA A 100 0.64 4.06 12.40
C ALA A 100 -0.03 5.01 11.41
N LEU A 101 -0.13 4.63 10.14
CA LEU A 101 -0.84 5.37 9.10
C LEU A 101 -2.32 5.57 9.48
N THR A 102 -3.00 4.47 9.83
CA THR A 102 -4.42 4.50 10.20
C THR A 102 -4.66 5.40 11.41
N ALA A 103 -3.80 5.31 12.42
CA ALA A 103 -3.89 6.13 13.64
C ALA A 103 -3.61 7.62 13.37
N ALA A 104 -2.65 7.93 12.49
CA ALA A 104 -2.34 9.29 12.08
C ALA A 104 -3.51 9.90 11.30
N GLU A 105 -4.04 9.20 10.30
CA GLU A 105 -5.22 9.65 9.52
C GLU A 105 -6.45 9.90 10.41
N ALA A 106 -6.58 9.12 11.50
CA ALA A 106 -7.66 9.25 12.46
C ALA A 106 -7.56 10.48 13.38
N LYS A 107 -6.38 11.09 13.49
CA LYS A 107 -6.10 12.17 14.42
C LYS A 107 -5.62 13.43 13.69
N ASP A 108 -4.31 13.65 13.67
CA ASP A 108 -3.67 14.89 13.23
C ASP A 108 -2.78 14.70 11.98
N GLY A 109 -2.78 13.49 11.41
CA GLY A 109 -1.99 13.15 10.24
C GLY A 109 -0.49 13.06 10.51
N LYS A 110 -0.02 13.06 11.77
CA LYS A 110 1.43 13.06 12.04
C LYS A 110 1.98 11.64 12.15
N LEU A 111 3.01 11.38 11.35
CA LEU A 111 3.87 10.20 11.42
C LEU A 111 5.29 10.65 11.78
N VAL A 112 5.78 10.22 12.92
CA VAL A 112 7.14 10.47 13.37
C VAL A 112 7.97 9.22 13.14
N PHE A 113 8.82 9.22 12.13
CA PHE A 113 9.68 8.09 11.81
C PHE A 113 10.97 8.17 12.62
N GLU A 114 11.28 7.12 13.37
CA GLU A 114 12.61 6.95 13.96
C GLU A 114 13.58 6.42 12.89
N VAL A 115 14.68 7.15 12.68
CA VAL A 115 15.68 6.85 11.66
C VAL A 115 17.04 6.70 12.32
N GLU A 116 17.76 5.62 11.99
CA GLU A 116 19.06 5.31 12.58
C GLU A 116 20.07 6.44 12.32
N GLY A 117 20.83 6.82 13.35
CA GLY A 117 21.90 7.80 13.25
C GLY A 117 21.47 9.25 13.08
N LYS A 118 20.17 9.56 13.16
CA LYS A 118 19.68 10.96 13.11
C LYS A 118 18.41 11.20 13.92
N LYS A 119 18.01 12.47 13.99
CA LYS A 119 16.79 12.89 14.68
C LYS A 119 15.55 12.32 13.98
N PRO A 120 14.47 12.01 14.73
CA PRO A 120 13.22 11.55 14.14
C PRO A 120 12.68 12.52 13.08
N VAL A 121 12.11 11.97 12.02
CA VAL A 121 11.60 12.72 10.86
C VAL A 121 10.07 12.72 10.90
N THR A 122 9.47 13.91 10.91
CA THR A 122 8.00 14.04 10.91
C THR A 122 7.44 14.23 9.51
N VAL A 123 6.52 13.34 9.12
CA VAL A 123 5.72 13.40 7.91
C VAL A 123 4.28 13.71 8.30
N VAL A 124 3.66 14.69 7.63
CA VAL A 124 2.27 15.09 7.90
C VAL A 124 1.43 14.74 6.69
N ILE A 125 0.49 13.82 6.87
CA ILE A 125 -0.43 13.34 5.84
C ILE A 125 -1.83 13.92 6.05
N PRO A 126 -2.73 13.86 5.05
CA PRO A 126 -4.12 14.26 5.23
C PRO A 126 -4.82 13.46 6.34
N ALA A 127 -5.42 14.15 7.31
CA ALA A 127 -6.25 13.53 8.33
C ALA A 127 -7.67 13.31 7.78
N LEU A 128 -8.03 12.06 7.51
CA LEU A 128 -9.32 11.67 6.94
C LEU A 128 -10.36 11.27 8.00
N GLY A 129 -9.98 11.26 9.28
CA GLY A 129 -10.79 10.77 10.38
C GLY A 129 -10.61 9.27 10.61
N ALA A 130 -11.25 8.73 11.65
CA ALA A 130 -11.20 7.32 11.96
C ALA A 130 -12.13 6.50 11.05
N TYR A 131 -11.87 5.20 10.93
CA TYR A 131 -12.86 4.28 10.37
C TYR A 131 -14.05 4.14 11.34
N SER A 132 -15.27 4.21 10.79
CA SER A 132 -16.50 3.93 11.54
C SER A 132 -16.62 2.43 11.86
N ALA A 133 -17.35 2.08 12.91
CA ALA A 133 -17.70 0.69 13.24
C ALA A 133 -18.50 -0.01 12.12
N THR A 134 -19.19 0.77 11.28
CA THR A 134 -20.00 0.29 10.15
C THR A 134 -19.31 0.54 8.79
N TRP A 135 -17.98 0.58 8.79
CA TRP A 135 -17.18 0.58 7.56
C TRP A 135 -17.48 -0.66 6.70
N PRO A 136 -17.52 -0.57 5.35
CA PRO A 136 -17.20 0.60 4.53
C PRO A 136 -18.35 1.56 4.24
N LEU A 137 -19.62 1.14 4.42
CA LEU A 137 -20.79 1.84 3.88
C LEU A 137 -21.07 3.19 4.56
N HIS A 138 -21.11 3.20 5.90
CA HIS A 138 -21.45 4.40 6.68
C HIS A 138 -20.22 4.97 7.40
N CYS A 139 -19.23 5.38 6.61
CA CYS A 139 -17.94 5.86 7.10
C CYS A 139 -17.47 7.10 6.31
N GLN A 140 -17.27 8.22 7.00
CA GLN A 140 -16.80 9.46 6.38
C GLN A 140 -15.42 9.29 5.73
N LYS A 141 -14.50 8.56 6.39
CA LYS A 141 -13.19 8.23 5.82
C LYS A 141 -13.30 7.44 4.51
N SER A 142 -14.15 6.41 4.45
CA SER A 142 -14.36 5.65 3.20
C SER A 142 -14.84 6.54 2.08
N GLN A 143 -15.83 7.39 2.39
CA GLN A 143 -16.40 8.30 1.41
C GLN A 143 -15.35 9.32 0.94
N ALA A 144 -14.47 9.79 1.83
CA ALA A 144 -13.36 10.66 1.46
C ALA A 144 -12.35 9.94 0.55
N ILE A 145 -12.00 8.69 0.84
CA ILE A 145 -11.12 7.87 0.00
C ILE A 145 -11.74 7.65 -1.39
N ILE A 146 -13.03 7.29 -1.45
CA ILE A 146 -13.76 7.09 -2.72
C ILE A 146 -13.76 8.38 -3.55
N ARG A 147 -14.10 9.53 -2.95
CA ARG A 147 -14.09 10.82 -3.65
C ARG A 147 -12.69 11.19 -4.16
N GLY A 148 -11.67 10.99 -3.33
CA GLY A 148 -10.28 11.27 -3.71
C GLY A 148 -9.80 10.37 -4.86
N ALA A 149 -10.12 9.08 -4.79
CA ALA A 149 -9.83 8.13 -5.86
C ALA A 149 -10.57 8.47 -7.15
N ALA A 150 -11.87 8.82 -7.08
CA ALA A 150 -12.67 9.17 -8.24
C ALA A 150 -12.14 10.43 -8.94
N ALA A 151 -11.80 11.47 -8.17
CA ALA A 151 -11.16 12.66 -8.70
C ALA A 151 -9.77 12.38 -9.32
N CYS A 152 -9.00 11.46 -8.75
CA CYS A 152 -7.73 11.02 -9.32
C CYS A 152 -7.94 10.33 -10.66
N TYR A 153 -8.79 9.31 -10.70
CA TYR A 153 -9.04 8.53 -11.92
C TYR A 153 -9.63 9.38 -13.04
N ALA A 154 -10.62 10.23 -12.74
CA ALA A 154 -11.20 11.14 -13.72
C ALA A 154 -10.15 12.05 -14.36
N ARG A 155 -9.24 12.61 -13.56
CA ARG A 155 -8.13 13.44 -14.06
C ARG A 155 -7.12 12.64 -14.88
N THR A 156 -6.77 11.44 -14.44
CA THR A 156 -5.80 10.61 -15.18
C THR A 156 -6.34 10.15 -16.55
N LEU A 157 -7.67 10.03 -16.68
CA LEU A 157 -8.33 9.79 -17.96
C LEU A 157 -8.39 11.07 -18.83
N GLU A 158 -8.43 12.27 -18.23
CA GLU A 158 -8.54 13.56 -18.93
C GLU A 158 -7.29 13.96 -19.74
N TYR A 159 -6.08 13.71 -19.21
CA TYR A 159 -4.80 14.06 -19.86
C TYR A 159 -4.42 13.12 -21.03
N ALA A 160 -5.37 12.81 -21.91
CA ALA A 160 -5.20 11.98 -23.11
C ALA A 160 -4.68 12.76 -24.34
N GLY A 161 -4.49 14.08 -24.23
CA GLY A 161 -3.93 14.90 -25.30
C GLY A 161 -2.40 14.92 -25.33
N GLY A 162 -1.75 13.86 -25.82
CA GLY A 162 -0.48 14.02 -26.56
C GLY A 162 0.81 13.34 -26.08
N SER A 163 0.84 12.06 -25.70
CA SER A 163 2.15 11.38 -25.51
C SER A 163 2.12 9.84 -25.65
N HIS A 164 2.40 9.36 -26.87
CA HIS A 164 2.62 7.93 -27.23
C HIS A 164 3.70 7.23 -26.38
N THR A 165 3.31 6.71 -25.22
CA THR A 165 4.16 5.85 -24.35
C THR A 165 3.40 4.60 -23.95
N ASP A 166 4.07 3.57 -23.41
CA ASP A 166 3.40 2.32 -22.96
C ASP A 166 2.27 2.55 -21.92
N ARG A 167 2.23 3.73 -21.28
CA ARG A 167 1.10 4.15 -20.44
C ARG A 167 -0.20 4.37 -21.21
N ASP A 168 -0.16 4.65 -22.50
CA ASP A 168 -1.37 4.84 -23.33
C ASP A 168 -2.08 3.51 -23.64
N LYS A 169 -1.33 2.40 -23.68
CA LYS A 169 -1.87 1.04 -23.92
C LYS A 169 -2.64 0.51 -22.71
N GLU A 170 -2.23 0.84 -21.49
CA GLU A 170 -2.99 0.51 -20.28
C GLU A 170 -4.24 1.40 -20.12
N ARG A 171 -4.19 2.63 -20.65
CA ARG A 171 -5.25 3.63 -20.54
C ARG A 171 -6.41 3.37 -21.48
N HIS A 172 -6.19 2.95 -22.72
CA HIS A 172 -7.25 2.49 -23.64
C HIS A 172 -7.54 0.97 -23.51
N GLY A 173 -6.96 0.34 -22.49
CA GLY A 173 -7.08 -1.08 -22.21
C GLY A 173 -7.94 -1.37 -20.98
N ILE A 174 -7.71 -2.53 -20.37
CA ILE A 174 -8.43 -2.99 -19.18
C ILE A 174 -8.31 -1.98 -18.03
N GLY A 175 -7.16 -1.29 -17.89
CA GLY A 175 -6.94 -0.31 -16.83
C GLY A 175 -7.91 0.87 -16.89
N GLY A 176 -8.05 1.50 -18.06
CA GLY A 176 -9.03 2.60 -18.25
C GLY A 176 -10.48 2.14 -18.14
N ALA A 177 -10.79 0.94 -18.65
CA ALA A 177 -12.13 0.36 -18.51
C ALA A 177 -12.50 0.11 -17.04
N LEU A 178 -11.58 -0.40 -16.23
CA LEU A 178 -11.78 -0.59 -14.78
C LEU A 178 -11.89 0.75 -14.03
N ALA A 179 -11.12 1.76 -14.43
CA ALA A 179 -11.27 3.11 -13.89
C ALA A 179 -12.67 3.67 -14.21
N CYS A 180 -13.16 3.52 -15.44
CA CYS A 180 -14.52 3.91 -15.81
C CYS A 180 -15.59 3.15 -15.02
N LEU A 181 -15.41 1.83 -14.84
CA LEU A 181 -16.32 1.02 -14.02
C LEU A 181 -16.36 1.52 -12.56
N PHE A 182 -15.21 1.87 -12.00
CA PHE A 182 -15.15 2.48 -10.67
C PHE A 182 -15.85 3.85 -10.63
N LEU A 183 -15.64 4.72 -11.62
CA LEU A 183 -16.33 6.01 -11.68
C LEU A 183 -17.86 5.84 -11.76
N LEU A 184 -18.35 4.90 -12.57
CA LEU A 184 -19.78 4.58 -12.64
C LEU A 184 -20.32 4.04 -11.31
N SER A 185 -19.54 3.23 -10.59
CA SER A 185 -19.96 2.65 -9.31
C SER A 185 -20.06 3.68 -8.18
N THR A 186 -19.49 4.88 -8.34
CA THR A 186 -19.70 5.98 -7.40
C THR A 186 -21.13 6.51 -7.39
N GLY A 187 -21.88 6.32 -8.49
CA GLY A 187 -23.21 6.90 -8.67
C GLY A 187 -23.23 8.43 -8.82
N ASP A 188 -22.08 9.05 -9.08
CA ASP A 188 -21.95 10.50 -9.22
C ASP A 188 -21.91 10.90 -10.70
N ASP A 189 -23.01 11.51 -11.16
CA ASP A 189 -23.21 11.88 -12.56
C ASP A 189 -22.15 12.86 -13.09
N GLN A 190 -21.40 13.54 -12.23
CA GLN A 190 -20.29 14.42 -12.63
C GLN A 190 -19.21 13.69 -13.43
N TYR A 191 -19.07 12.37 -13.25
CA TYR A 191 -18.06 11.56 -13.94
C TYR A 191 -18.55 10.96 -15.27
N LEU A 192 -19.86 11.00 -15.55
CA LEU A 192 -20.43 10.45 -16.80
C LEU A 192 -19.81 11.04 -18.07
N PRO A 193 -19.56 12.36 -18.19
CA PRO A 193 -18.92 12.92 -19.37
C PRO A 193 -17.54 12.33 -19.65
N ARG A 194 -16.73 12.10 -18.59
CA ARG A 194 -15.39 11.51 -18.74
C ARG A 194 -15.45 10.04 -19.16
N VAL A 195 -16.40 9.29 -18.61
CA VAL A 195 -16.62 7.88 -18.99
C VAL A 195 -17.09 7.78 -20.44
N LYS A 196 -18.01 8.65 -20.88
CA LYS A 196 -18.45 8.70 -22.28
C LYS A 196 -17.30 9.03 -23.23
N SER A 197 -16.53 10.09 -22.96
CA SER A 197 -15.34 10.46 -23.73
C SER A 197 -14.40 9.29 -23.92
N TYR A 198 -14.14 8.53 -22.85
CA TYR A 198 -13.29 7.35 -22.93
C TYR A 198 -13.80 6.28 -23.91
N PHE A 199 -15.10 5.99 -23.92
CA PHE A 199 -15.66 5.00 -24.85
C PHE A 199 -15.84 5.54 -26.27
N ASP A 200 -16.16 6.82 -26.44
CA ASP A 200 -16.23 7.46 -27.76
C ASP A 200 -14.85 7.46 -28.47
N GLU A 201 -13.76 7.51 -27.70
CA GLU A 201 -12.39 7.38 -28.19
C GLU A 201 -12.04 5.94 -28.65
N LEU A 202 -12.83 4.92 -28.25
CA LEU A 202 -12.59 3.51 -28.59
C LEU A 202 -13.30 3.03 -29.86
N GLY A 203 -14.33 3.75 -30.35
CA GLY A 203 -15.10 3.43 -31.57
C GLY A 203 -16.59 3.27 -31.30
#